data_AF-A0A6L6CSU2-F1
#
_entry.id   AF-A0A6L6CSU2-F1
#
_cell.length_a   1.000
_cell.length_b   1.000
_cell.length_c   1.000
_cell.angle_alpha   90.00
_cell.angle_beta   90.00
_cell.angle_gamma   90.00
#
_symmetry.space_group_name_H-M   'P 1'
#
loop_
_entity.id
_entity.type
_entity.pdbx_description
1 polymer ?
#
loop_
_entity_poly.entity_id
_entity_poly.type
_entity_poly.pdbx_seq_one_letter_code
_entity_poly.pdbx_strand_id
1 'polypeptide(L)'
;MRRSIDDYPFQPSDLPVGDEDAKLISWGVAVCDDYDDAEPRIVLTIDEIGHAGEGMVGHFTPEMARRLRKALHDGLREIGQDPGQ
;
A
#
# COMPACT_ATOMS: atom_id res chain seq x y z
N MET A 1 6.64 6.03 17.75
CA MET A 1 5.68 4.91 17.90
C MET A 1 5.14 4.50 16.53
N ARG A 2 4.88 3.20 16.29
CA ARG A 2 4.25 2.71 15.03
C ARG A 2 2.95 1.99 15.32
N ARG A 3 1.87 2.33 14.60
CA ARG A 3 0.55 1.69 14.72
C ARG A 3 0.09 1.18 13.36
N SER A 4 -0.25 -0.11 13.27
CA SER A 4 -0.86 -0.67 12.06
C SER A 4 -2.28 -0.12 11.86
N ILE A 5 -2.65 0.15 10.60
CA ILE A 5 -3.98 0.54 10.18
C ILE A 5 -4.69 -0.63 9.52
N ASP A 6 -4.05 -1.22 8.53
CA ASP A 6 -4.55 -2.35 7.76
C ASP A 6 -3.40 -3.05 7.05
N ASP A 7 -3.57 -4.33 6.75
CA ASP A 7 -2.65 -5.11 5.94
C ASP A 7 -3.39 -6.22 5.23
N TYR A 8 -2.90 -6.56 4.03
CA TYR A 8 -3.49 -7.61 3.23
C TYR A 8 -2.40 -8.42 2.52
N PRO A 9 -2.22 -9.69 2.90
CA PRO A 9 -1.43 -10.63 2.13
C PRO A 9 -2.26 -11.20 0.97
N PHE A 10 -1.80 -11.00 -0.27
CA PHE A 10 -2.47 -11.56 -1.44
C PHE A 10 -2.64 -13.07 -1.30
N GLN A 11 -3.80 -13.56 -1.72
CA GLN A 11 -4.08 -14.97 -1.92
C GLN A 11 -3.75 -15.35 -3.38
N PRO A 12 -3.48 -16.64 -3.68
CA PRO A 12 -3.29 -17.09 -5.05
C PRO A 12 -4.41 -16.68 -6.01
N SER A 13 -5.65 -16.56 -5.50
CA SER A 13 -6.82 -16.12 -6.27
C SER A 13 -6.83 -14.65 -6.64
N ASP A 14 -5.97 -13.83 -6.03
CA ASP A 14 -5.90 -12.39 -6.28
C ASP A 14 -5.01 -12.07 -7.48
N LEU A 15 -4.21 -13.03 -7.96
CA LEU A 15 -3.41 -12.86 -9.16
C LEU A 15 -4.30 -12.81 -10.41
N PRO A 16 -4.06 -11.86 -11.32
CA PRO A 16 -4.73 -11.85 -12.62
C PRO A 16 -4.36 -13.11 -13.41
N VAL A 17 -5.36 -13.70 -14.07
CA VAL A 17 -5.16 -14.89 -14.90
C VAL A 17 -4.36 -14.53 -16.15
N GLY A 18 -3.27 -15.25 -16.40
CA GLY A 18 -2.47 -15.12 -17.63
C GLY A 18 -1.41 -14.02 -17.59
N ASP A 19 -1.18 -13.39 -16.43
CA ASP A 19 -0.06 -12.48 -16.22
C ASP A 19 1.08 -13.21 -15.50
N GLU A 20 2.14 -13.54 -16.24
CA GLU A 20 3.31 -14.27 -15.71
C GLU A 20 4.23 -13.37 -14.86
N ASP A 21 4.11 -12.04 -14.99
CA ASP A 21 4.90 -11.07 -14.26
C ASP A 21 4.26 -10.70 -12.91
N ALA A 22 2.96 -10.95 -12.75
CA ALA A 22 2.23 -10.69 -11.52
C ALA A 22 2.81 -11.49 -10.34
N LYS A 23 3.15 -10.79 -9.25
CA LYS A 23 3.71 -11.37 -8.02
C LYS A 23 2.68 -11.34 -6.90
N LEU A 24 2.72 -12.36 -6.05
CA LEU A 24 2.00 -12.34 -4.77
C LEU A 24 2.72 -11.39 -3.84
N ILE A 25 2.06 -10.29 -3.50
CA ILE A 25 2.58 -9.30 -2.56
C ILE A 25 1.73 -9.27 -1.28
N SER A 26 2.34 -8.87 -0.17
CA SER A 26 1.62 -8.33 0.97
C SER A 26 1.82 -6.83 1.02
N TRP A 27 0.75 -6.08 1.23
CA TRP A 27 0.85 -4.65 1.54
C TRP A 27 0.37 -4.37 2.96
N GLY A 28 0.93 -3.33 3.57
CA GLY A 28 0.53 -2.87 4.89
C GLY A 28 0.60 -1.36 5.02
N VAL A 29 -0.40 -0.78 5.66
CA VAL A 29 -0.48 0.66 5.97
C VAL A 29 -0.34 0.85 7.48
N ALA A 30 0.58 1.70 7.89
CA ALA A 30 0.78 2.09 9.28
C ALA A 30 0.89 3.61 9.43
N VAL A 31 0.73 4.10 10.65
CA VAL A 31 1.11 5.46 11.05
C VAL A 31 2.36 5.37 11.90
N CYS A 32 3.32 6.25 11.61
CA CYS A 32 4.54 6.41 12.39
C CYS A 32 4.75 7.88 12.69
N ASP A 33 5.17 8.21 13.90
CA ASP A 33 5.52 9.57 14.35
C ASP A 33 6.97 9.67 14.84
N ASP A 34 7.74 8.59 14.67
CA ASP A 34 9.11 8.46 15.16
C ASP A 34 10.11 9.04 14.14
N TYR A 35 10.13 10.37 14.04
CA TYR A 35 11.01 11.12 13.17
C TYR A 35 11.59 12.32 13.90
N ASP A 36 12.79 12.73 13.49
CA ASP A 36 13.49 13.89 14.07
C ASP A 36 12.72 15.21 13.89
N ASP A 37 11.87 15.30 12.87
CA ASP A 37 11.02 16.47 12.60
C ASP A 37 9.67 16.43 13.32
N ALA A 38 9.40 15.38 14.11
CA ALA A 38 8.14 15.13 14.80
C ALA A 38 6.89 15.13 13.89
N GLU A 39 7.05 14.98 12.58
CA GLU A 39 5.92 14.92 11.65
C GLU A 39 5.42 13.48 11.50
N PRO A 40 4.13 13.20 11.80
CA PRO A 40 3.56 11.88 11.57
C PRO A 40 3.43 11.58 10.07
N ARG A 41 3.80 10.36 9.70
CA ARG A 41 3.78 9.85 8.32
C ARG A 41 2.93 8.61 8.21
N ILE A 42 2.32 8.46 7.03
CA ILE A 42 1.74 7.19 6.61
C ILE A 42 2.88 6.33 6.06
N VAL A 43 2.99 5.11 6.54
CA VAL A 43 3.98 4.14 6.09
C VAL A 43 3.28 3.08 5.26
N LEU A 44 3.63 2.97 3.98
CA LEU A 44 3.18 1.91 3.09
C LEU A 44 4.33 0.92 2.91
N THR A 45 4.11 -0.32 3.31
CA THR A 45 5.02 -1.44 3.09
C THR A 45 4.44 -2.31 1.98
N ILE A 46 5.28 -2.74 1.04
CA ILE A 46 4.95 -3.72 -0.01
C ILE A 46 6.09 -4.74 -0.05
N ASP A 47 5.78 -6.00 0.27
CA ASP A 47 6.73 -7.11 0.26
C ASP A 47 6.24 -8.22 -0.67
N GLU A 48 7.14 -8.93 -1.36
CA GLU A 48 6.79 -10.16 -2.07
C GLU A 48 6.61 -11.31 -1.05
N ILE A 49 5.53 -12.07 -1.19
CA ILE A 49 5.26 -13.21 -0.31
C ILE A 49 6.38 -14.25 -0.45
N GLY A 50 6.94 -14.67 0.68
CA GLY A 50 8.08 -15.59 0.74
C GLY A 50 9.46 -14.91 0.74
N HIS A 51 9.52 -13.60 0.50
CA HIS A 51 10.75 -12.80 0.46
C HIS A 51 10.67 -11.62 1.45
N ALA A 52 10.31 -11.93 2.70
CA ALA A 52 10.07 -10.91 3.73
C ALA A 52 11.32 -10.07 4.01
N GLY A 53 11.16 -8.74 4.00
CA GLY A 53 12.23 -7.78 4.27
C GLY A 53 13.03 -7.35 3.03
N GLU A 54 12.72 -7.90 1.86
CA GLU A 54 13.29 -7.48 0.57
C GLU A 54 12.40 -6.47 -0.18
N GLY A 55 11.21 -6.20 0.34
CA GLY A 55 10.27 -5.25 -0.25
C GLY A 55 10.62 -3.78 -0.03
N MET A 56 9.66 -2.93 -0.35
CA MET A 56 9.79 -1.48 -0.26
C MET A 56 8.95 -0.91 0.88
N VAL A 57 9.52 0.06 1.59
CA VAL A 57 8.82 0.84 2.61
C VAL A 57 8.86 2.31 2.24
N GLY A 58 7.70 2.86 1.92
CA GLY A 58 7.52 4.28 1.63
C GLY A 58 6.98 5.04 2.84
N HIS A 59 7.54 6.21 3.08
CA HIS A 59 7.15 7.12 4.16
C HIS A 59 6.53 8.38 3.57
N PHE A 60 5.22 8.57 3.78
CA PHE A 60 4.41 9.56 3.09
C PHE A 60 3.98 10.65 4.07
N THR A 61 4.21 11.90 3.69
CA THR A 61 3.53 13.03 4.32
C THR A 61 2.02 12.93 4.05
N PRO A 62 1.18 13.66 4.82
CA PRO A 62 -0.26 13.68 4.57
C PRO A 62 -0.64 14.10 3.13
N GLU A 63 0.14 14.99 2.51
CA GLU A 63 -0.08 15.41 1.12
C GLU A 63 0.21 14.27 0.13
N MET A 64 1.36 13.60 0.27
CA MET A 64 1.72 12.48 -0.61
C MET A 64 0.72 11.33 -0.49
N ALA A 65 0.26 11.03 0.73
CA ALA A 65 -0.76 10.01 0.97
C ALA A 65 -2.10 10.35 0.31
N ARG A 66 -2.55 11.61 0.40
CA ARG A 66 -3.76 12.07 -0.31
C ARG A 66 -3.63 11.96 -1.82
N ARG A 67 -2.45 12.24 -2.37
CA ARG A 67 -2.18 12.08 -3.80
C ARG A 67 -2.26 10.62 -4.24
N LEU A 68 -1.67 9.70 -3.49
CA LEU A 68 -1.77 8.26 -3.76
C LEU A 68 -3.23 7.77 -3.68
N ARG A 69 -3.96 8.15 -2.62
CA ARG A 69 -5.38 7.81 -2.46
C ARG A 69 -6.22 8.28 -3.66
N LYS A 70 -5.99 9.52 -4.12
CA LYS A 70 -6.67 10.04 -5.32
C LYS A 70 -6.34 9.22 -6.57
N ALA A 71 -5.09 8.86 -6.77
CA ALA A 71 -4.69 8.05 -7.94
C ALA A 71 -5.38 6.67 -7.94
N LEU A 72 -5.49 6.02 -6.78
CA LEU A 72 -6.22 4.76 -6.64
C LEU A 72 -7.72 4.94 -6.91
N HIS A 73 -8.34 5.97 -6.31
CA HIS A 73 -9.74 6.33 -6.56
C HIS A 73 -10.01 6.56 -8.05
N ASP A 74 -9.17 7.33 -8.74
CA ASP A 74 -9.32 7.61 -10.16
C ASP A 74 -9.10 6.35 -11.02
N GLY A 75 -8.15 5.48 -10.65
CA GLY A 75 -7.94 4.18 -11.29
C GLY A 75 -9.13 3.24 -11.16
N LEU A 76 -9.79 3.19 -9.99
CA LEU A 76 -11.02 2.40 -9.78
C LEU A 76 -12.15 2.87 -10.71
N ARG A 77 -12.30 4.18 -10.90
CA ARG A 77 -13.28 4.74 -11.84
C ARG A 77 -13.00 4.34 -13.27
N GLU A 78 -11.74 4.35 -13.68
CA GLU A 78 -11.33 4.01 -15.05
C GLU A 78 -11.72 2.56 -15.40
N ILE A 79 -11.62 1.63 -14.45
CA ILE A 79 -12.02 0.22 -14.65
C ILE A 79 -13.51 -0.04 -14.34
N GLY A 80 -14.32 1.02 -14.19
CA GLY A 80 -15.77 0.93 -14.00
C GLY A 80 -16.23 0.44 -12.63
N GLN A 81 -15.37 0.50 -11.61
CA GLN A 81 -15.71 0.13 -10.23
C GLN A 81 -16.22 1.34 -9.43
N ASP A 82 -16.94 1.07 -8.34
CA ASP A 82 -17.23 2.10 -7.33
C ASP A 82 -15.93 2.46 -6.60
N PRO A 83 -15.44 3.70 -6.72
CA PRO A 83 -14.16 4.08 -6.13
C PRO A 83 -14.23 4.31 -4.62
N GLY A 84 -15.43 4.30 -4.00
CA GLY A 84 -15.59 4.61 -2.59
C GLY A 84 -15.33 6.08 -2.25
N GLN A 85 -14.99 6.37 -0.99
CA GLN A 85 -14.77 7.74 -0.45
C GLN A 85 -13.30 8.18 -0.40
#